data_AF-A0A957CCA2-F1
#
_entry.id   AF-A0A957CCA2-F1
#
_cell.length_a   1.000
_cell.length_b   1.000
_cell.length_c   1.000
_cell.angle_alpha   90.00
_cell.angle_beta   90.00
_cell.angle_gamma   90.00
#
_symmetry.space_group_name_H-M   'P 1'
#
loop_
_entity.id
_entity.type
_entity.pdbx_description
1 polymer ?
#
loop_
_entity_poly.entity_id
_entity_poly.type
_entity_poly.pdbx_seq_one_letter_code
_entity_poly.pdbx_strand_id
1 'polypeptide(L)' 'YQAEIAAFKGAFYADIFGWMRPFVESGQLLRLPPWAYDAIIMGPAHEFARRWLGGMQELALDEAKGIIATAVWRAISLAN' A
#
# COMPACT_ATOMS: atom_id res chain seq x y z
N TYR A 1 14.62 18.35 7.00
CA TYR A 1 14.48 17.09 6.23
C TYR A 1 13.88 15.92 7.01
N GLN A 2 14.57 15.27 7.95
CA GLN A 2 14.02 14.06 8.61
C GLN A 2 12.68 14.29 9.33
N ALA A 3 12.56 15.40 10.07
CA ALA A 3 11.32 15.79 10.73
C ALA A 3 10.18 16.12 9.76
N GLU A 4 10.49 16.76 8.62
CA GLU A 4 9.51 17.10 7.58
C GLU A 4 9.02 15.84 6.86
N ILE A 5 9.91 14.89 6.57
CA ILE A 5 9.57 13.58 5.99
C ILE A 5 8.67 12.79 6.94
N ALA A 6 9.01 12.78 8.24
CA ALA A 6 8.20 12.11 9.26
C ALA A 6 6.81 12.74 9.40
N ALA A 7 6.72 14.08 9.41
CA ALA A 7 5.46 14.81 9.49
C ALA A 7 4.59 14.58 8.23
N PHE A 8 5.18 14.66 7.04
CA PHE A 8 4.48 14.39 5.78
C PHE A 8 3.97 12.95 5.70
N LYS A 9 4.80 11.97 6.06
CA LYS A 9 4.36 10.57 6.18
C LYS A 9 3.23 10.44 7.19
N GLY A 10 3.38 11.02 8.38
CA GLY A 10 2.35 10.99 9.43
C GLY A 10 1.00 11.52 8.96
N ALA A 11 0.97 12.69 8.29
CA ALA A 11 -0.26 13.28 7.77
C ALA A 11 -0.87 12.45 6.63
N PHE A 12 -0.06 12.02 5.65
CA PHE A 12 -0.51 11.20 4.53
C PHE A 12 -1.14 9.87 4.98
N TYR A 13 -0.50 9.18 5.93
CA TYR A 13 -1.03 7.94 6.48
C TYR A 13 -2.27 8.18 7.35
N ALA A 14 -2.36 9.31 8.06
CA ALA A 14 -3.54 9.64 8.86
C ALA A 14 -4.79 9.78 7.99
N ASP A 15 -4.69 10.45 6.84
CA ASP A 15 -5.80 10.61 5.90
C ASP A 15 -6.21 9.26 5.28
N ILE A 16 -5.23 8.45 4.86
CA ILE A 16 -5.49 7.11 4.31
C ILE A 16 -6.16 6.21 5.34
N PHE A 17 -5.61 6.12 6.55
CA PHE A 17 -6.21 5.28 7.60
C PHE A 17 -7.55 5.84 8.08
N GLY A 18 -7.74 7.16 7.98
CA GLY A 18 -9.03 7.80 8.19
C GLY A 18 -10.08 7.33 7.19
N TRP A 19 -9.73 7.30 5.91
CA TRP A 19 -10.57 6.78 4.85
C TRP A 19 -10.81 5.27 4.95
N MET A 20 -9.82 4.48 5.39
CA MET A 20 -9.94 3.03 5.51
C MET A 20 -10.82 2.58 6.69
N ARG A 21 -10.84 3.34 7.78
CA ARG A 21 -11.54 3.01 9.03
C ARG A 21 -12.97 2.48 8.86
N PRO A 22 -13.90 3.13 8.13
CA PRO A 22 -15.26 2.61 7.97
C PRO A 22 -15.31 1.21 7.34
N PHE A 23 -14.38 0.86 6.45
CA PHE A 23 -14.32 -0.47 5.82
C PHE A 23 -13.76 -1.55 6.78
N VAL A 24 -12.90 -1.15 7.73
CA VAL A 24 -12.44 -2.03 8.81
C VAL A 24 -13.55 -2.27 9.82
N GLU A 25 -14.33 -1.24 10.13
CA GLU A 25 -15.46 -1.31 11.07
C GLU A 25 -16.62 -2.14 10.50
N SER A 26 -16.89 -2.05 9.20
CA SER A 26 -17.90 -2.86 8.52
C SER A 26 -17.46 -4.32 8.24
N GLY A 27 -16.20 -4.67 8.54
CA GLY A 27 -15.66 -6.01 8.28
C GLY A 27 -15.34 -6.30 6.81
N GLN A 28 -15.25 -5.27 5.96
CA GLN A 28 -14.82 -5.41 4.56
C GLN A 28 -13.30 -5.54 4.43
N LEU A 29 -12.55 -5.00 5.38
CA LEU A 29 -11.09 -5.10 5.46
C LEU A 29 -10.63 -5.78 6.76
N LEU A 30 -9.49 -6.48 6.72
CA LEU A 30 -8.83 -7.02 7.89
C LEU A 30 -8.54 -5.93 8.92
N ARG A 31 -8.73 -6.18 10.21
CA ARG A 31 -8.32 -5.26 11.28
C ARG A 31 -6.82 -5.42 11.56
N LEU A 32 -6.01 -4.51 11.03
CA LEU A 32 -4.55 -4.52 11.15
C LEU A 32 -4.02 -3.24 11.81
N PRO A 33 -2.85 -3.30 12.48
CA PRO A 33 -2.18 -2.09 12.92
C PRO A 33 -1.67 -1.28 11.71
N PRO A 34 -1.57 0.06 11.81
CA PRO A 34 -1.11 0.94 10.72
C PRO A 34 0.18 0.49 10.02
N TRP A 35 1.18 0.03 10.79
CA TRP A 35 2.46 -0.42 10.24
C TRP A 35 2.31 -1.64 9.31
N ALA A 36 1.34 -2.52 9.57
CA ALA A 36 1.12 -3.71 8.76
C ALA A 36 0.43 -3.35 7.44
N TYR A 37 -0.53 -2.42 7.47
CA TYR A 37 -1.12 -1.89 6.24
C TYR A 37 -0.09 -1.24 5.34
N ASP A 38 0.79 -0.39 5.89
CA ASP A 38 1.85 0.23 5.11
C ASP A 38 2.73 -0.84 4.44
N ALA A 39 3.23 -1.81 5.22
CA ALA A 39 4.08 -2.87 4.71
C ALA A 39 3.39 -3.71 3.61
N ILE A 40 2.11 -4.07 3.79
CA ILE A 40 1.38 -4.91 2.84
C ILE A 40 1.00 -4.13 1.58
N ILE A 41 0.51 -2.90 1.72
CA ILE A 41 0.02 -2.09 0.60
C ILE A 41 1.17 -1.56 -0.24
N MET A 42 2.22 -1.04 0.41
CA MET A 42 3.31 -0.35 -0.28
C MET A 42 4.50 -1.27 -0.60
N GLY A 43 4.70 -2.35 0.17
CA GLY A 43 5.82 -3.27 0.00
C GLY A 43 6.00 -3.78 -1.44
N PRO A 44 4.97 -4.35 -2.08
CA PRO A 44 5.06 -4.83 -3.45
C PRO A 44 5.39 -3.72 -4.47
N ALA A 45 4.80 -2.54 -4.31
CA ALA A 45 5.07 -1.39 -5.17
C ALA A 45 6.51 -0.88 -5.01
N HIS A 46 7.01 -0.80 -3.77
CA HIS A 46 8.39 -0.43 -3.48
C HIS A 46 9.40 -1.42 -4.07
N GLU A 47 9.16 -2.72 -3.92
CA GLU A 47 10.00 -3.77 -4.49
C GLU A 47 10.05 -3.70 -6.00
N PHE A 48 8.89 -3.64 -6.65
CA PHE A 48 8.80 -3.54 -8.09
C PHE A 48 9.51 -2.29 -8.62
N ALA A 49 9.22 -1.12 -8.05
CA ALA A 49 9.86 0.13 -8.46
C ALA A 49 11.38 0.08 -8.33
N ARG A 50 11.89 -0.50 -7.23
CA ARG A 50 13.34 -0.65 -7.02
C ARG A 50 13.96 -1.56 -8.08
N ARG A 51 13.35 -2.70 -8.39
CA ARG A 51 13.85 -3.61 -9.44
C ARG A 51 13.81 -2.95 -10.82
N TRP A 52 12.71 -2.31 -11.15
CA TRP A 52 12.50 -1.66 -12.44
C TRP A 52 13.48 -0.51 -12.68
N LEU A 53 13.67 0.37 -11.68
CA LEU A 53 14.66 1.45 -11.73
C LEU A 53 16.10 0.92 -11.69
N GLY A 54 16.32 -0.25 -11.11
CA GLY A 54 17.59 -0.99 -11.16
C GLY A 54 17.89 -1.66 -12.50
N GLY A 55 17.06 -1.44 -13.54
CA GLY A 55 17.26 -1.97 -14.88
C GLY A 55 16.57 -3.30 -15.17
N MET A 56 15.89 -3.92 -14.19
CA MET A 56 15.07 -5.12 -14.41
C MET A 56 13.68 -4.72 -14.91
N GLN A 57 13.60 -4.31 -16.18
CA GLN A 57 12.37 -3.87 -16.84
C GLN A 57 11.63 -5.03 -17.52
N GLU A 58 11.44 -6.12 -16.78
CA GLU A 58 10.77 -7.35 -17.27
C GLU A 58 9.29 -7.12 -17.63
N LEU A 59 8.67 -6.08 -17.07
CA LEU A 59 7.26 -5.74 -17.24
C LEU A 59 7.05 -4.23 -17.37
N ALA A 60 6.06 -3.82 -18.18
CA ALA A 60 5.64 -2.42 -18.27
C ALA A 60 5.00 -1.94 -16.95
N LEU A 61 5.16 -0.66 -16.63
CA LEU A 61 4.63 -0.07 -15.39
C LEU A 61 3.11 -0.23 -15.27
N ASP A 62 2.37 -0.02 -16.35
CA ASP A 62 0.91 -0.12 -16.37
C ASP A 62 0.42 -1.54 -16.10
N GLU A 63 1.13 -2.54 -16.59
CA GLU A 63 0.80 -3.95 -16.36
C GLU A 63 1.12 -4.35 -14.92
N ALA A 64 2.29 -3.95 -14.41
CA ALA A 64 2.67 -4.19 -13.02
C ALA A 64 1.70 -3.54 -12.03
N LYS A 65 1.23 -2.32 -12.33
CA LYS A 65 0.24 -1.60 -11.51
C LYS A 65 -1.02 -2.43 -11.30
N GLY A 66 -1.56 -3.05 -12.36
CA GLY A 66 -2.77 -3.87 -12.29
C GLY A 66 -2.59 -5.12 -11.43
N ILE A 67 -1.46 -5.81 -11.59
CA ILE A 67 -1.12 -7.02 -10.83
C ILE A 67 -0.96 -6.68 -9.34
N ILE A 68 -0.17 -5.65 -9.03
CA ILE A 68 0.13 -5.24 -7.66
C ILE A 68 -1.14 -4.77 -6.95
N ALA A 69 -1.94 -3.90 -7.57
CA ALA A 69 -3.17 -3.39 -6.96
C ALA A 69 -4.13 -4.54 -6.63
N THR A 70 -4.29 -5.49 -7.54
CA THR A 70 -5.14 -6.66 -7.35
C THR A 70 -4.64 -7.56 -6.21
N ALA A 71 -3.34 -7.86 -6.19
CA ALA A 71 -2.73 -8.71 -5.18
C ALA A 71 -2.83 -8.08 -3.78
N VAL A 72 -2.50 -6.79 -3.68
CA VAL A 72 -2.60 -6.02 -2.43
C VAL A 72 -4.03 -5.98 -1.92
N TRP A 73 -5.01 -5.68 -2.78
CA TRP A 73 -6.41 -5.63 -2.38
C TRP A 73 -6.88 -6.97 -1.83
N ARG A 74 -6.57 -8.08 -2.50
CA ARG A 74 -6.88 -9.44 -2.02
C ARG A 74 -6.23 -9.78 -0.69
N ALA A 75 -5.05 -9.24 -0.41
CA ALA A 75 -4.33 -9.50 0.84
C ALA A 75 -5.00 -8.86 2.07
N ILE A 76 -5.80 -7.79 1.88
CA ILE A 76 -6.41 -7.03 2.98
C ILE A 76 -7.95 -7.08 2.98
N SER A 77 -8.58 -7.49 1.88
CA SER A 77 -10.02 -7.62 1.76
C SER A 77 -10.53 -8.88 2.46
N LEU A 78 -11.67 -8.74 3.14
CA LEU A 78 -12.47 -9.84 3.68
C LEU A 78 -13.67 -10.19 2.79
N ALA A 79 -13.93 -9.40 1.76
CA ALA A 79 -14.91 -9.74 0.73
C ALA A 79 -14.30 -10.78 -0.23
N ASN A 80 -15.01 -11.91 -0.39
CA ASN A 80 -14.73 -12.96 -1.38
C ASN A 80 -15.10 -12.52 -2.79
#